data_AF-A0A183AS37-F1
#
_entry.id   AF-A0A183AS37-F1
#
_cell.length_a   1.000
_cell.length_b   1.000
_cell.length_c   1.000
_cell.angle_alpha   90.00
_cell.angle_beta   90.00
_cell.angle_gamma   90.00
#
_symmetry.space_group_name_H-M   'P 1'
#
loop_
_entity.id
_entity.type
_entity.pdbx_description
1 polymer ?
#
loop_
_entity_poly.entity_id
_entity_poly.type
_entity_poly.pdbx_seq_one_letter_code
_entity_poly.pdbx_strand_id
1 'polypeptide(L)'
;MLASHDASALNDILGTIDVYMTKRQKAHVPLLRVWESDDPHPQEDYLDCLWAQIKNLRSAGWQEKVTWRLYDSFPGLKEAGQPHHLPPITPPEYDTEVVYPIPRVIFRMFDYTDVIDQDDDDDVAAETADGSPKPKESPVLPGAHTIERFLIDEQLSILMNNLSFNRAL
;
A
#
# COMPACT_ATOMS: atom_id res chain seq x y z
N MET A 1 7.57 15.90 3.43
CA MET A 1 6.84 15.14 2.39
C MET A 1 7.06 15.83 1.05
N LEU A 2 7.14 15.12 -0.07
CA LEU A 2 7.30 15.78 -1.39
C LEU A 2 6.17 16.77 -1.68
N ALA A 3 4.94 16.37 -1.37
CA ALA A 3 3.75 17.21 -1.48
C ALA A 3 3.80 18.50 -0.63
N SER A 4 4.55 18.50 0.48
CA SER A 4 4.71 19.69 1.33
C SER A 4 5.86 20.61 0.87
N HIS A 5 6.76 20.10 0.03
CA HIS A 5 7.92 20.86 -0.47
C HIS A 5 7.61 21.50 -1.82
N ASP A 6 7.09 20.72 -2.77
CA ASP A 6 6.68 21.20 -4.09
C ASP A 6 5.42 20.46 -4.57
N ALA A 7 4.26 21.00 -4.19
CA ALA A 7 2.98 20.42 -4.56
C ALA A 7 2.69 20.54 -6.06
N SER A 8 3.18 21.59 -6.71
CA SER A 8 2.91 21.84 -8.14
C SER A 8 3.61 20.80 -8.99
N ALA A 9 4.93 20.62 -8.80
CA ALA A 9 5.70 19.63 -9.54
C ALA A 9 5.16 18.21 -9.32
N LEU A 10 4.76 17.88 -8.09
CA LEU A 10 4.13 16.59 -7.80
C LEU A 10 2.82 16.41 -8.57
N ASN A 11 1.96 17.44 -8.61
CA ASN A 11 0.70 17.39 -9.34
C ASN A 11 0.92 17.22 -10.86
N ASP A 12 1.94 17.85 -11.43
CA ASP A 12 2.28 17.72 -12.85
C ASP A 12 2.73 16.29 -13.19
N ILE A 13 3.54 15.68 -12.32
CA ILE A 13 3.95 14.27 -12.43
C ILE A 13 2.73 13.35 -12.33
N LEU A 14 1.88 13.55 -11.32
CA LEU A 14 0.69 12.72 -11.12
C LEU A 14 -0.30 12.86 -12.29
N GLY A 15 -0.44 14.04 -12.88
CA GLY A 15 -1.25 14.25 -14.09
C GLY A 15 -0.71 13.51 -15.31
N THR A 16 0.63 13.50 -15.47
CA THR A 16 1.28 12.75 -16.54
C THR A 16 1.08 11.24 -16.38
N ILE A 17 1.18 10.74 -15.14
CA ILE A 17 0.91 9.33 -14.81
C ILE A 17 -0.55 8.99 -15.12
N ASP A 18 -1.51 9.85 -14.77
CA ASP A 18 -2.94 9.60 -15.03
C ASP A 18 -3.21 9.43 -16.54
N VAL A 19 -2.64 10.31 -17.37
CA VAL A 19 -2.71 10.20 -18.83
C VAL A 19 -2.10 8.90 -19.33
N TYR A 20 -0.92 8.51 -18.80
CA TYR A 20 -0.30 7.24 -19.15
C TYR A 20 -1.21 6.05 -18.78
N MET A 21 -1.76 6.03 -17.58
CA MET A 21 -2.65 4.97 -17.09
C MET A 21 -3.87 4.78 -18.01
N THR A 22 -4.45 5.86 -18.54
CA THR A 22 -5.60 5.76 -19.48
C THR A 22 -5.27 5.11 -20.82
N LYS A 23 -3.99 5.13 -21.24
CA LYS A 23 -3.55 4.63 -22.55
C LYS A 23 -3.02 3.19 -22.51
N ARG A 24 -2.88 2.60 -21.32
CA ARG A 24 -2.31 1.27 -21.14
C ARG A 24 -3.21 0.19 -21.74
N GLN A 25 -2.58 -0.77 -22.41
CA GLN A 25 -3.25 -2.00 -22.85
C GLN A 25 -3.30 -3.01 -21.69
N LYS A 26 -4.41 -3.74 -21.59
CA LYS A 26 -4.70 -4.66 -20.48
C LYS A 26 -5.05 -6.07 -20.96
N ALA A 27 -4.56 -6.45 -22.14
CA ALA A 27 -4.83 -7.74 -22.76
C ALA A 27 -4.32 -8.94 -21.94
N HIS A 28 -3.36 -8.72 -21.04
CA HIS A 28 -2.83 -9.73 -20.12
C HIS A 28 -3.77 -10.07 -18.97
N VAL A 29 -4.73 -9.20 -18.62
CA VAL A 29 -5.55 -9.38 -17.42
C VAL A 29 -6.34 -10.69 -17.45
N PRO A 30 -7.10 -11.03 -18.51
CA PRO A 30 -7.85 -12.29 -18.55
C PRO A 30 -6.97 -13.54 -18.43
N LEU A 31 -5.71 -13.47 -18.88
CA LEU A 31 -4.77 -14.58 -18.80
C LEU A 31 -4.19 -14.79 -17.39
N LEU A 32 -4.03 -13.70 -16.63
CA LEU A 32 -3.36 -13.72 -15.33
C LEU A 32 -4.33 -13.78 -14.15
N ARG A 33 -5.63 -13.61 -14.38
CA ARG A 33 -6.65 -13.77 -13.34
C ARG A 33 -6.74 -15.22 -12.87
N VAL A 34 -6.84 -15.41 -11.57
CA VAL A 34 -7.16 -16.67 -10.90
C VAL A 34 -8.65 -17.02 -11.04
N TRP A 35 -9.54 -16.01 -11.08
CA TRP A 35 -10.98 -16.20 -11.28
C TRP A 35 -11.55 -15.22 -12.30
N GLU A 36 -12.52 -15.70 -13.09
CA GLU A 36 -13.22 -14.91 -14.11
C GLU A 36 -14.28 -13.97 -13.52
N SER A 37 -14.90 -14.37 -12.40
CA SER A 37 -15.90 -13.54 -11.71
C SER A 37 -15.26 -12.31 -11.07
N ASP A 38 -15.95 -11.17 -11.15
CA ASP A 38 -15.63 -9.95 -10.38
C ASP A 38 -16.30 -9.93 -9.00
N ASP A 39 -17.22 -10.87 -8.74
CA ASP A 39 -17.93 -11.03 -7.48
C ASP A 39 -17.36 -12.23 -6.70
N PRO A 40 -17.05 -12.10 -5.39
CA PRO A 40 -17.20 -10.89 -4.55
C PRO A 40 -16.04 -9.88 -4.67
N HIS A 41 -14.90 -10.30 -5.25
CA HIS A 41 -13.72 -9.45 -5.35
C HIS A 41 -13.14 -9.45 -6.77
N PRO A 42 -13.05 -8.27 -7.43
CA PRO A 42 -12.45 -8.19 -8.75
C PRO A 42 -10.93 -8.38 -8.67
N GLN A 43 -10.38 -9.04 -9.69
CA GLN A 43 -8.95 -9.22 -9.85
C GLN A 43 -8.38 -8.19 -10.82
N GLU A 44 -7.93 -7.09 -10.22
CA GLU A 44 -7.48 -5.89 -10.92
C GLU A 44 -6.05 -6.01 -11.45
N ASP A 45 -5.77 -5.29 -12.54
CA ASP A 45 -4.38 -5.02 -12.96
C ASP A 45 -3.62 -4.30 -11.83
N TYR A 46 -2.40 -4.75 -11.56
CA TYR A 46 -1.58 -4.25 -10.46
C TYR A 46 -1.43 -2.72 -10.47
N LEU A 47 -1.15 -2.12 -11.63
CA LEU A 47 -0.92 -0.68 -11.71
C LEU A 47 -2.23 0.11 -11.57
N ASP A 48 -3.36 -0.42 -12.03
CA ASP A 48 -4.67 0.23 -11.82
C ASP A 48 -5.04 0.25 -10.34
N CYS A 49 -4.88 -0.89 -9.66
CA CYS A 49 -5.16 -1.01 -8.22
C CYS A 49 -4.24 -0.07 -7.41
N LEU A 50 -2.93 -0.08 -7.69
CA LEU A 50 -1.97 0.82 -7.04
C LEU A 50 -2.29 2.30 -7.33
N TRP A 51 -2.72 2.63 -8.55
CA TRP A 51 -3.11 3.99 -8.88
C TRP A 51 -4.36 4.44 -8.11
N ALA A 52 -5.35 3.56 -7.94
CA ALA A 52 -6.51 3.83 -7.10
C ALA A 52 -6.11 4.08 -5.64
N GLN A 53 -5.18 3.27 -5.10
CA GLN A 53 -4.64 3.40 -3.75
C GLN A 53 -3.89 4.72 -3.54
N ILE A 54 -3.05 5.13 -4.50
CA ILE A 54 -2.33 6.42 -4.46
C ILE A 54 -3.33 7.60 -4.52
N LYS A 55 -4.36 7.52 -5.36
CA LYS A 55 -5.42 8.55 -5.40
C LYS A 55 -6.18 8.64 -4.08
N ASN A 56 -6.49 7.51 -3.46
CA ASN A 56 -7.11 7.46 -2.14
C ASN A 56 -6.20 8.11 -1.08
N LEU A 57 -4.92 7.73 -1.03
CA LEU A 57 -3.91 8.33 -0.14
C LEU A 57 -3.81 9.85 -0.34
N ARG A 58 -3.81 10.32 -1.59
CA ARG A 58 -3.81 11.76 -1.90
C ARG A 58 -5.05 12.45 -1.33
N SER A 59 -6.24 11.86 -1.50
CA SER A 59 -7.49 12.41 -0.95
C SER A 59 -7.51 12.43 0.58
N ALA A 60 -6.79 11.49 1.22
CA ALA A 60 -6.57 11.43 2.66
C ALA A 60 -5.43 12.35 3.16
N GLY A 61 -4.90 13.23 2.31
CA GLY A 61 -3.86 14.19 2.69
C GLY A 61 -2.46 13.57 2.86
N TRP A 62 -2.17 12.48 2.14
CA TRP A 62 -0.90 11.74 2.22
C TRP A 62 -0.59 11.16 3.61
N GLN A 63 -1.65 10.78 4.33
CA GLN A 63 -1.56 10.13 5.64
C GLN A 63 -1.88 8.64 5.51
N GLU A 64 -1.06 7.80 6.15
CA GLU A 64 -1.27 6.36 6.28
C GLU A 64 -0.96 5.93 7.71
N LYS A 65 -1.47 4.76 8.12
CA LYS A 65 -1.45 4.33 9.54
C LYS A 65 -0.55 3.12 9.85
N VAL A 66 0.13 2.55 8.87
CA VAL A 66 0.79 1.23 9.02
C VAL A 66 2.31 1.30 9.10
N THR A 67 2.92 2.34 8.52
CA THR A 67 4.38 2.44 8.43
C THR A 67 4.98 2.93 9.75
N TRP A 68 5.87 2.13 10.32
CA TRP A 68 6.65 2.54 11.50
C TRP A 68 7.81 3.44 11.09
N ARG A 69 7.70 4.72 11.43
CA ARG A 69 8.69 5.75 11.10
C ARG A 69 9.56 6.02 12.31
N LEU A 70 10.60 5.22 12.49
CA LEU A 70 11.49 5.32 13.65
C LEU A 70 12.03 6.75 13.88
N TYR A 71 12.27 7.49 12.80
CA TYR A 71 12.75 8.87 12.85
C TYR A 71 11.79 9.87 13.52
N ASP A 72 10.48 9.57 13.62
CA ASP A 72 9.52 10.45 14.31
C ASP A 72 9.77 10.49 15.83
N SER A 73 10.41 9.46 16.40
CA SER A 73 10.86 9.46 17.80
C SER A 73 12.14 10.26 18.06
N PHE A 74 12.80 10.75 17.00
CA PHE A 74 14.09 11.44 17.09
C PHE A 74 14.07 12.81 16.37
N PRO A 75 13.23 13.77 16.80
CA PRO A 75 13.10 15.07 16.13
C PRO A 75 14.42 15.84 16.06
N GLY A 76 15.28 15.73 17.08
CA GLY A 76 16.59 16.38 17.11
C GLY A 76 17.55 15.92 16.01
N LEU A 77 17.40 14.69 15.48
CA LEU A 77 18.21 14.22 14.36
C LEU A 77 17.85 14.96 13.06
N LYS A 78 16.58 15.30 12.89
CA LYS A 78 16.10 16.08 11.73
C LYS A 78 16.63 17.51 11.75
N GLU A 79 16.75 18.09 12.93
CA GLU A 79 17.27 19.46 13.13
C GLU A 79 18.79 19.52 12.95
N ALA A 80 19.50 18.47 13.37
CA ALA A 80 20.96 18.38 13.23
C ALA A 80 21.41 17.91 11.83
N GLY A 81 20.55 17.21 11.10
CA GLY A 81 20.86 16.64 9.79
C GLY A 81 20.95 17.70 8.68
N GLN A 82 21.93 17.56 7.79
CA GLN A 82 22.02 18.36 6.57
C GLN A 82 21.45 17.60 5.37
N PRO A 83 20.56 18.21 4.57
CA PRO A 83 20.05 17.58 3.36
C PRO A 83 21.14 17.50 2.28
N HIS A 84 21.16 16.40 1.54
CA HIS A 84 22.06 16.21 0.39
C HIS A 84 21.29 16.35 -0.92
N HIS A 85 21.96 16.87 -1.95
CA HIS A 85 21.43 16.91 -3.31
C HIS A 85 21.73 15.60 -4.03
N LEU A 86 20.70 14.98 -4.60
CA LEU A 86 20.88 13.85 -5.51
C LEU A 86 21.38 14.37 -6.88
N PRO A 87 22.34 13.70 -7.52
CA PRO A 87 22.73 14.04 -8.88
C PRO A 87 21.55 13.80 -9.85
N PRO A 88 21.52 14.45 -11.02
CA PRO A 88 20.50 14.16 -12.04
C PRO A 88 20.50 12.68 -12.41
N ILE A 89 19.33 12.04 -12.35
CA ILE A 89 19.14 10.63 -12.72
C ILE A 89 18.48 10.60 -14.10
N THR A 90 19.17 10.04 -15.08
CA THR A 90 18.62 9.78 -16.42
C THR A 90 18.38 8.28 -16.56
N PRO A 91 17.13 7.82 -16.76
CA PRO A 91 16.85 6.41 -17.03
C PRO A 91 17.66 5.93 -18.25
N PRO A 92 18.18 4.69 -18.24
CA PRO A 92 18.81 4.11 -19.41
C PRO A 92 17.86 4.11 -20.62
N GLU A 93 18.42 4.23 -21.82
CA GLU A 93 17.66 4.08 -23.06
C GLU A 93 17.05 2.68 -23.16
N TYR A 94 15.99 2.55 -23.94
CA TYR A 94 15.39 1.25 -24.21
C TYR A 94 16.41 0.35 -24.90
N ASP A 95 16.49 -0.88 -24.41
CA ASP A 95 17.34 -1.93 -24.97
C ASP A 95 16.52 -3.22 -25.07
N THR A 96 16.59 -3.87 -26.24
CA THR A 96 15.91 -5.13 -26.53
C THR A 96 16.42 -6.30 -25.70
N GLU A 97 17.64 -6.21 -25.16
CA GLU A 97 18.23 -7.23 -24.28
C GLU A 97 17.75 -7.09 -22.83
N VAL A 98 17.14 -5.96 -22.47
CA VAL A 98 16.64 -5.71 -21.12
C VAL A 98 15.28 -6.39 -20.92
N VAL A 99 15.24 -7.31 -19.96
CA VAL A 99 14.01 -8.00 -19.56
C VAL A 99 13.32 -7.21 -18.45
N TYR A 100 12.17 -6.64 -18.76
CA TYR A 100 11.32 -5.97 -17.76
C TYR A 100 10.43 -6.99 -17.03
N PRO A 101 10.04 -6.72 -15.77
CA PRO A 101 9.09 -7.57 -15.06
C PRO A 101 7.76 -7.72 -15.81
N ILE A 102 7.20 -8.92 -15.79
CA ILE A 102 5.87 -9.19 -16.36
C ILE A 102 4.78 -8.44 -15.58
N PRO A 103 3.67 -8.03 -16.23
CA PRO A 103 2.55 -7.44 -15.53
C PRO A 103 1.94 -8.44 -14.54
N ARG A 104 1.26 -7.92 -13.52
CA ARG A 104 0.63 -8.71 -12.45
C ARG A 104 -0.83 -8.34 -12.31
N VAL A 105 -1.61 -9.30 -11.84
CA VAL A 105 -2.99 -9.11 -11.38
C VAL A 105 -3.01 -9.31 -9.87
N ILE A 106 -3.76 -8.47 -9.16
CA ILE A 106 -3.85 -8.52 -7.71
C ILE A 106 -4.72 -9.70 -7.29
N PHE A 107 -4.15 -10.56 -6.44
CA PHE A 107 -4.92 -11.60 -5.77
C PHE A 107 -5.72 -10.99 -4.62
N ARG A 108 -7.04 -11.24 -4.59
CA ARG A 108 -7.93 -10.72 -3.55
C ARG A 108 -9.02 -11.74 -3.24
N MET A 109 -9.13 -12.11 -1.97
CA MET A 109 -10.17 -13.03 -1.49
C MET A 109 -10.76 -12.64 -0.13
N PHE A 110 -10.24 -11.57 0.50
CA PHE A 110 -10.63 -11.12 1.83
C PHE A 110 -10.94 -9.64 1.84
N ASP A 111 -12.05 -9.29 2.48
CA ASP A 111 -12.42 -7.94 2.91
C ASP A 111 -12.70 -7.87 4.42
N TYR A 112 -13.27 -6.74 4.86
CA TYR A 112 -13.53 -6.50 6.28
C TYR A 112 -14.67 -7.36 6.84
N THR A 113 -15.55 -7.90 5.99
CA THR A 113 -16.69 -8.74 6.38
C THR A 113 -16.25 -10.18 6.70
N ASP A 114 -15.07 -10.60 6.22
CA ASP A 114 -14.48 -11.91 6.52
C ASP A 114 -13.77 -11.95 7.88
N VAL A 115 -13.54 -10.79 8.51
CA VAL A 115 -12.93 -10.69 9.84
C VAL A 115 -14.04 -10.77 10.89
N ILE A 116 -14.21 -11.95 11.48
CA ILE A 116 -15.11 -12.17 12.60
C ILE A 116 -14.41 -11.83 13.92
N ASP A 117 -15.06 -11.03 14.76
CA ASP A 117 -14.59 -10.76 16.11
C ASP A 117 -14.88 -12.00 16.98
N GLN A 118 -13.83 -12.59 17.57
CA GLN A 118 -13.98 -13.75 18.47
C GLN A 118 -14.67 -13.39 19.80
N ASP A 119 -14.84 -12.10 20.09
CA ASP A 119 -15.30 -11.61 21.40
C ASP A 119 -16.82 -11.33 21.44
N ASP A 120 -17.59 -11.61 20.39
CA ASP A 120 -19.07 -11.47 20.40
C ASP A 120 -19.77 -12.46 21.38
N ASP A 121 -19.03 -13.39 22.01
CA ASP A 121 -19.55 -14.35 23.00
C ASP A 121 -18.97 -14.18 24.43
N ASP A 122 -18.03 -13.26 24.71
CA ASP A 122 -17.49 -13.06 26.08
C ASP A 122 -17.14 -11.58 26.37
N ASP A 123 -18.17 -10.81 26.71
CA ASP A 123 -18.07 -9.46 27.29
C ASP A 123 -17.31 -9.48 28.63
N VAL A 124 -16.00 -9.20 28.59
CA VAL A 124 -15.27 -8.64 29.73
C VAL A 124 -14.40 -7.50 29.25
N ALA A 125 -15.03 -6.34 29.07
CA ALA A 125 -14.33 -5.09 28.79
C ALA A 125 -13.29 -4.82 29.89
N ALA A 126 -12.01 -4.72 29.52
CA ALA A 126 -10.97 -4.31 30.45
C ALA A 126 -11.27 -2.88 30.93
N GLU A 127 -11.52 -2.73 32.23
CA GLU A 127 -11.83 -1.45 32.87
C GLU A 127 -10.63 -0.50 32.79
N THR A 128 -10.87 0.74 32.39
CA THR A 128 -9.90 1.83 32.60
C THR A 128 -9.87 2.21 34.08
N ALA A 129 -8.81 2.89 34.54
CA ALA A 129 -8.69 3.35 35.93
C ALA A 129 -9.82 4.31 36.40
N ASP A 130 -10.69 4.74 35.47
CA ASP A 130 -11.86 5.60 35.68
C ASP A 130 -13.20 4.84 35.52
N GLY A 131 -13.18 3.49 35.49
CA GLY A 131 -14.39 2.67 35.39
C GLY A 131 -15.13 2.76 34.05
N SER A 132 -14.57 3.45 33.05
CA SER A 132 -15.14 3.54 31.70
C SER A 132 -14.67 2.34 30.86
N PRO A 133 -15.55 1.68 30.09
CA PRO A 133 -15.15 0.60 29.19
C PRO A 133 -14.19 1.16 28.13
N LYS A 134 -13.00 0.57 28.03
CA LYS A 134 -12.08 0.87 26.92
C LYS A 134 -12.66 0.21 25.67
N PRO A 135 -13.05 0.94 24.61
CA PRO A 135 -13.41 0.30 23.36
C PRO A 135 -12.14 -0.39 22.84
N LYS A 136 -12.16 -1.71 22.83
CA LYS A 136 -11.17 -2.50 22.11
C LYS A 136 -11.60 -2.39 20.65
N GLU A 137 -11.10 -1.37 19.94
CA GLU A 137 -11.34 -1.28 18.50
C GLU A 137 -10.75 -2.53 17.85
N SER A 138 -11.61 -3.43 17.40
CA SER A 138 -11.20 -4.62 16.67
C SER A 138 -10.39 -4.22 15.43
N PRO A 139 -9.27 -4.90 15.13
CA PRO A 139 -8.48 -4.58 13.95
C PRO A 139 -9.31 -4.78 12.67
N VAL A 140 -9.62 -3.68 11.98
CA VAL A 140 -10.34 -3.73 10.70
C VAL A 140 -9.35 -3.98 9.56
N LEU A 141 -9.65 -4.95 8.69
CA LEU A 141 -8.84 -5.20 7.50
C LEU A 141 -8.87 -3.98 6.55
N PRO A 142 -7.70 -3.47 6.12
CA PRO A 142 -7.68 -2.35 5.18
C PRO A 142 -8.34 -2.70 3.84
N GLY A 143 -9.18 -1.77 3.36
CA GLY A 143 -9.91 -1.93 2.09
C GLY A 143 -8.97 -2.07 0.89
N ALA A 144 -9.45 -2.70 -0.18
CA ALA A 144 -8.65 -3.05 -1.36
C ALA A 144 -7.93 -1.85 -2.00
N HIS A 145 -8.55 -0.66 -1.96
CA HIS A 145 -7.99 0.58 -2.53
C HIS A 145 -7.40 1.54 -1.48
N THR A 146 -6.99 1.02 -0.33
CA THR A 146 -6.19 1.76 0.66
C THR A 146 -4.70 1.50 0.45
N ILE A 147 -3.84 2.48 0.72
CA ILE A 147 -2.39 2.27 0.60
C ILE A 147 -1.88 1.29 1.67
N GLU A 148 -2.54 1.25 2.83
CA GLU A 148 -2.25 0.32 3.92
C GLU A 148 -2.31 -1.13 3.44
N ARG A 149 -3.32 -1.48 2.63
CA ARG A 149 -3.45 -2.83 2.06
C ARG A 149 -2.23 -3.19 1.20
N PHE A 150 -1.77 -2.26 0.37
CA PHE A 150 -0.57 -2.44 -0.45
C PHE A 150 0.70 -2.60 0.38
N LEU A 151 0.90 -1.73 1.37
CA LEU A 151 2.09 -1.75 2.22
C LEU A 151 2.20 -3.06 3.02
N ILE A 152 1.08 -3.55 3.55
CA ILE A 152 1.02 -4.83 4.26
C ILE A 152 1.32 -5.98 3.30
N ASP A 153 0.63 -6.05 2.16
CA ASP A 153 0.80 -7.12 1.16
C ASP A 153 2.27 -7.18 0.67
N GLU A 154 2.89 -6.03 0.41
CA GLU A 154 4.28 -5.94 -0.05
C GLU A 154 5.28 -6.32 1.05
N GLN A 155 5.08 -5.86 2.28
CA GLN A 155 5.96 -6.21 3.40
C GLN A 155 5.93 -7.72 3.67
N LEU A 156 4.74 -8.35 3.64
CA LEU A 156 4.60 -9.79 3.77
C LEU A 156 5.29 -10.52 2.61
N SER A 157 5.10 -10.06 1.38
CA SER A 157 5.79 -10.61 0.19
C SER A 157 7.31 -10.57 0.34
N ILE A 158 7.86 -9.44 0.77
CA ILE A 158 9.31 -9.28 1.03
C ILE A 158 9.78 -10.25 2.12
N LEU A 159 9.06 -10.35 3.23
CA LEU A 159 9.39 -11.26 4.33
C LEU A 159 9.37 -12.72 3.87
N MET A 160 8.32 -13.14 3.18
CA MET A 160 8.20 -14.49 2.65
C MET A 160 9.32 -14.84 1.66
N ASN A 161 9.68 -13.91 0.77
CA ASN A 161 10.77 -14.13 -0.17
C ASN A 161 12.12 -14.28 0.55
N ASN A 162 12.40 -13.43 1.54
CA ASN A 162 13.65 -13.45 2.30
C ASN A 162 13.76 -14.67 3.25
N LEU A 163 12.63 -15.13 3.81
CA LEU A 163 12.59 -16.23 4.77
C LEU A 163 12.10 -17.55 4.16
N SER A 164 11.98 -17.61 2.83
CA SER A 164 11.44 -18.77 2.09
C SER A 164 12.11 -20.10 2.42
N PHE A 165 13.38 -20.08 2.85
CA PHE A 165 14.15 -21.27 3.23
C PHE A 165 13.95 -21.73 4.69
N ASN A 166 13.37 -20.89 5.56
CA ASN A 166 13.25 -21.16 6.99
C ASN A 166 11.81 -20.93 7.49
N ARG A 167 11.01 -22.01 7.52
CA ARG A 167 9.58 -21.97 7.92
C ARG A 167 9.31 -21.72 9.41
N ALA A 168 10.32 -21.71 10.27
CA ALA A 168 10.18 -21.84 11.72
C ALA A 168 10.83 -20.68 12.52
N LEU A 169 11.28 -19.62 11.84
CA LEU A 169 11.69 -18.38 12.47
C LEU A 169 10.52 -17.42 12.58
#